data_AF-A0A0V1LWS6-F1
#
_entry.id   AF-A0A0V1LWS6-F1
#
_cell.length_a   1.000
_cell.length_b   1.000
_cell.length_c   1.000
_cell.angle_alpha   90.00
_cell.angle_beta   90.00
_cell.angle_gamma   90.00
#
_symmetry.space_group_name_H-M   'P 1'
#
loop_
_entity.id
_entity.type
_entity.pdbx_description
1 polymer ?
#
loop_
_entity_poly.entity_id
_entity_poly.type
_entity_poly.pdbx_seq_one_letter_code
_entity_poly.pdbx_strand_id
1 'polypeptide(L)'
;AIEGITVCAENYPEVVQTLHNRFHPVPEVVESHVLKVVSLKECSDDRAADLTRLHDDLNRHFLELRALGKDVDANLSGFHALLPI
;
A
#
# COMPACT_ATOMS: atom_id res chain seq x y z
N ALA A 1 12.05 -4.71 25.39
CA ALA A 1 13.04 -5.59 24.74
C ALA A 1 12.30 -6.69 24.01
N ILE A 2 12.76 -7.12 22.83
CA ILE A 2 12.23 -8.32 22.17
C ILE A 2 12.86 -9.52 22.89
N GLU A 3 12.02 -10.41 23.42
CA GLU A 3 12.50 -11.61 24.11
C GLU A 3 13.41 -12.43 23.18
N GLY A 4 14.61 -12.77 23.66
CA GLY A 4 15.61 -13.53 22.88
C GLY A 4 16.58 -12.70 22.03
N ILE A 5 16.40 -11.38 21.90
CA ILE A 5 17.35 -10.51 21.18
C ILE A 5 18.12 -9.62 22.16
N THR A 6 19.45 -9.69 22.14
CA THR A 6 20.31 -8.79 22.92
C THR A 6 20.26 -7.38 22.32
N VAL A 7 20.14 -6.36 23.18
CA VAL A 7 20.03 -4.96 22.74
C VAL A 7 21.45 -4.39 22.53
N CYS A 8 21.93 -4.45 21.30
CA CYS A 8 23.17 -3.83 20.87
C CYS A 8 23.03 -3.27 19.43
N ALA A 9 23.95 -2.38 19.02
CA ALA A 9 23.84 -1.67 17.75
C ALA A 9 23.91 -2.62 16.54
N GLU A 10 24.65 -3.72 16.69
CA GLU A 10 24.84 -4.74 15.67
C GLU A 10 23.54 -5.50 15.36
N ASN A 11 22.64 -5.60 16.35
CA ASN A 11 21.41 -6.37 16.26
C ASN A 11 20.23 -5.54 15.72
N TYR A 12 20.45 -4.27 15.38
CA TYR A 12 19.38 -3.39 14.90
C TYR A 12 18.65 -3.93 13.65
N PRO A 13 19.34 -4.46 12.62
CA PRO A 13 18.65 -5.02 11.44
C PRO A 13 17.76 -6.21 11.79
N GLU A 14 18.21 -7.08 12.69
CA GLU A 14 17.46 -8.26 13.13
C GLU A 14 16.21 -7.87 13.93
N VAL A 15 16.34 -6.92 14.86
CA VAL A 15 15.22 -6.34 15.61
C VAL A 15 14.17 -5.77 14.66
N VAL A 16 14.58 -4.99 13.66
CA VAL A 16 13.67 -4.41 12.66
C VAL A 16 12.95 -5.52 11.88
N GLN A 17 13.67 -6.55 11.44
CA GLN A 17 13.06 -7.66 10.70
C GLN A 17 12.08 -8.47 11.56
N THR A 18 12.40 -8.72 12.84
CA THR A 18 11.49 -9.41 13.76
C THR A 18 10.22 -8.61 14.00
N LEU A 19 10.33 -7.29 14.20
CA LEU A 19 9.16 -6.43 14.36
C LEU A 19 8.33 -6.38 13.08
N HIS A 20 8.98 -6.28 11.91
CA HIS A 20 8.31 -6.33 10.63
C HIS A 20 7.52 -7.63 10.46
N ASN A 21 8.13 -8.80 10.72
CA ASN A 21 7.44 -10.09 10.60
C ASN A 21 6.28 -10.24 11.59
N ARG A 22 6.39 -9.65 12.79
CA ARG A 22 5.40 -9.79 13.86
C ARG A 22 4.20 -8.86 13.70
N PHE A 23 4.41 -7.66 13.18
CA PHE A 23 3.39 -6.59 13.15
C PHE A 23 2.99 -6.17 11.73
N HIS A 24 3.72 -6.60 10.71
CA HIS A 24 3.37 -6.43 9.30
C HIS A 24 3.26 -7.79 8.60
N PRO A 25 2.26 -8.64 8.89
CA PRO A 25 1.89 -9.72 7.98
C PRO A 25 1.50 -9.10 6.64
N VAL A 26 2.46 -9.08 5.71
CA VAL A 26 2.31 -8.51 4.37
C VAL A 26 1.03 -9.00 3.66
N PRO A 27 0.59 -10.27 3.79
CA PRO A 27 -0.64 -10.74 3.14
C PRO A 27 -1.92 -10.02 3.61
N GLU A 28 -2.08 -9.82 4.93
CA GLU A 28 -3.28 -9.22 5.52
C GLU A 28 -3.38 -7.72 5.18
N VAL A 29 -2.23 -7.03 5.19
CA VAL A 29 -2.15 -5.62 4.79
C VAL A 29 -2.49 -5.46 3.32
N VAL A 30 -1.94 -6.33 2.46
CA VAL A 30 -2.25 -6.35 1.02
C VAL A 30 -3.74 -6.60 0.78
N GLU A 31 -4.33 -7.59 1.45
CA GLU A 31 -5.77 -7.90 1.34
C GLU A 31 -6.63 -6.69 1.77
N SER A 32 -6.27 -6.01 2.86
CA SER A 32 -6.97 -4.81 3.31
C SER A 32 -6.95 -3.69 2.26
N HIS A 33 -5.81 -3.45 1.61
CA HIS A 33 -5.71 -2.44 0.55
C HIS A 33 -6.54 -2.84 -0.68
N VAL A 34 -6.47 -4.10 -1.10
CA VAL A 34 -7.29 -4.60 -2.22
C VAL A 34 -8.79 -4.43 -1.90
N LEU A 35 -9.23 -4.81 -0.70
CA LEU A 35 -10.62 -4.66 -0.27
C LEU A 35 -11.07 -3.19 -0.28
N LYS A 36 -10.23 -2.26 0.17
CA LYS A 36 -10.54 -0.83 0.14
C LYS A 36 -10.68 -0.33 -1.28
N VAL A 37 -9.78 -0.71 -2.18
CA VAL A 37 -9.83 -0.32 -3.61
C VAL A 37 -11.10 -0.82 -4.28
N VAL A 38 -11.46 -2.09 -4.12
CA VAL A 38 -12.69 -2.65 -4.74
C VAL A 38 -13.98 -2.11 -4.11
N SER A 39 -13.90 -1.54 -2.91
CA SER A 39 -15.03 -0.94 -2.20
C SER A 39 -15.10 0.58 -2.39
N LEU A 40 -14.23 1.18 -3.20
CA LEU A 40 -14.26 2.62 -3.46
C LEU A 40 -15.56 2.99 -4.18
N LYS A 41 -16.22 4.02 -3.65
CA LYS A 41 -17.43 4.56 -4.27
C LYS A 41 -17.08 5.24 -5.58
N GLU A 42 -17.84 4.91 -6.63
CA GLU A 42 -17.78 5.58 -7.92
C GLU A 42 -18.01 7.09 -7.78
N CYS A 43 -17.38 7.86 -8.66
CA CYS A 43 -17.66 9.29 -8.78
C CYS A 43 -19.12 9.49 -9.20
N SER A 44 -19.78 10.51 -8.64
CA SER A 44 -21.00 11.00 -9.29
C SER A 44 -20.64 11.78 -10.54
N ASP A 45 -21.44 11.63 -11.59
CA ASP A 45 -21.32 12.44 -12.79
C ASP A 45 -21.22 13.93 -12.40
N ASP A 46 -20.19 14.62 -12.90
CA ASP A 46 -19.98 16.07 -12.83
C ASP A 46 -19.33 16.74 -11.61
N ARG A 47 -18.56 16.04 -10.77
CA ARG A 47 -17.66 16.73 -9.82
C ARG A 47 -16.20 16.38 -10.01
N ALA A 48 -15.44 17.35 -10.57
CA ALA A 48 -13.98 17.30 -10.62
C ALA A 48 -13.36 17.00 -9.25
N ALA A 49 -13.93 17.55 -8.17
CA ALA A 49 -13.49 17.25 -6.81
C ALA A 49 -13.68 15.77 -6.39
N ASP A 50 -14.75 15.11 -6.85
CA ASP A 50 -14.99 13.70 -6.56
C ASP A 50 -14.03 12.81 -7.33
N LEU A 51 -13.70 13.19 -8.58
CA LEU A 51 -12.69 12.51 -9.38
C LEU A 51 -11.28 12.65 -8.79
N THR A 52 -10.90 13.86 -8.36
CA THR A 52 -9.62 14.09 -7.67
C THR A 52 -9.55 13.26 -6.38
N ARG A 53 -10.62 13.25 -5.57
CA ARG A 53 -10.67 12.42 -4.36
C ARG A 53 -10.47 10.93 -4.67
N LEU A 54 -11.18 10.41 -5.70
CA LEU A 54 -11.06 9.02 -6.09
C LEU A 54 -9.66 8.67 -6.59
N HIS A 55 -9.06 9.54 -7.40
CA HIS A 55 -7.68 9.41 -7.84
C HIS A 55 -6.71 9.34 -6.65
N ASP A 56 -6.82 10.27 -5.71
CA ASP A 56 -5.93 10.33 -4.55
C ASP A 56 -6.08 9.10 -3.64
N ASP A 57 -7.31 8.62 -3.48
CA ASP A 57 -7.61 7.39 -2.73
C ASP A 57 -7.00 6.15 -3.39
N LEU A 58 -7.10 6.02 -4.71
CA LEU A 58 -6.48 4.92 -5.49
C LEU A 58 -4.95 5.01 -5.44
N ASN A 59 -4.40 6.17 -5.73
CA ASN A 59 -2.96 6.40 -5.80
C ASN A 59 -2.28 6.11 -4.45
N ARG A 60 -2.89 6.53 -3.33
CA ARG A 60 -2.39 6.22 -1.99
C ARG A 60 -2.26 4.71 -1.78
N HIS A 61 -3.29 3.92 -2.11
CA HIS A 61 -3.25 2.48 -1.92
C HIS A 61 -2.25 1.77 -2.83
N PHE A 62 -2.06 2.25 -4.07
CA PHE A 62 -1.02 1.70 -4.94
C PHE A 62 0.39 2.01 -4.46
N LEU A 63 0.63 3.22 -3.93
CA LEU A 63 1.92 3.56 -3.32
C LEU A 63 2.22 2.68 -2.10
N GLU A 64 1.22 2.43 -1.25
CA GLU A 64 1.34 1.54 -0.08
C GLU A 64 1.64 0.10 -0.50
N LEU A 65 0.95 -0.43 -1.52
CA LEU A 65 1.22 -1.76 -2.09
C LEU A 65 2.62 -1.85 -2.70
N ARG A 66 3.06 -0.82 -3.42
CA ARG A 66 4.42 -0.75 -3.99
C ARG A 66 5.49 -0.75 -2.91
N ALA A 67 5.27 -0.05 -1.79
CA ALA A 67 6.17 -0.08 -0.64
C ALA A 67 6.29 -1.47 0.00
N LEU A 68 5.25 -2.32 -0.14
CA LEU A 68 5.27 -3.73 0.26
C LEU A 68 5.87 -4.66 -0.81
N GLY A 69 6.44 -4.11 -1.88
CA GLY A 69 6.97 -4.89 -3.01
C GLY A 69 5.88 -5.55 -3.87
N LYS A 70 4.62 -5.11 -3.74
CA LYS A 70 3.51 -5.50 -4.61
C LYS A 70 3.35 -4.44 -5.69
N ASP A 71 4.24 -4.51 -6.67
CA ASP A 71 4.16 -3.61 -7.81
C ASP A 71 2.91 -3.92 -8.64
N VAL A 72 2.02 -2.94 -8.72
CA VAL A 72 0.77 -3.03 -9.46
C VAL A 72 0.98 -2.57 -10.92
N ASP A 73 2.04 -1.79 -11.20
CA ASP A 73 2.35 -1.27 -12.55
C ASP A 73 2.69 -2.39 -13.54
N ALA A 74 3.29 -3.49 -13.07
CA ALA A 74 3.60 -4.67 -13.89
C ALA A 74 2.34 -5.31 -14.54
N ASN A 75 1.15 -5.07 -13.98
CA ASN A 75 -0.12 -5.63 -14.46
C ASN A 75 -1.16 -4.56 -14.87
N LEU A 76 -0.86 -3.27 -14.73
CA LEU A 76 -1.80 -2.15 -14.94
C LEU A 76 -1.45 -1.25 -16.14
N SER A 77 -0.89 -1.82 -17.21
CA SER A 77 -0.62 -1.11 -18.47
C SER A 77 -1.84 -0.38 -19.08
N GLY A 78 -3.06 -0.61 -18.57
CA GLY A 78 -4.28 0.11 -18.94
C GLY A 78 -4.54 1.44 -18.23
N PHE A 79 -4.02 1.69 -17.01
CA PHE A 79 -4.35 2.92 -16.26
C PHE A 79 -3.53 4.14 -16.71
N HIS A 80 -2.32 3.92 -17.22
CA HIS A 80 -1.50 4.98 -17.82
C HIS A 80 -2.18 5.63 -19.04
N ALA A 81 -3.16 4.97 -19.66
CA ALA A 81 -3.94 5.51 -20.78
C ALA A 81 -5.05 6.48 -20.35
N LEU A 82 -5.33 6.60 -19.04
CA LEU A 82 -6.43 7.41 -18.49
C LEU A 82 -5.97 8.69 -17.78
N LEU A 83 -4.66 8.90 -17.62
CA LEU A 83 -4.13 10.17 -17.15
C LEU A 83 -4.00 11.13 -18.35
N PRO A 84 -4.61 12.33 -18.32
CA PRO A 84 -4.37 13.33 -19.35
C PRO A 84 -2.91 13.79 -19.31
N ILE A 85 -2.30 13.94 -20.49
CA ILE A 85 -1.00 14.59 -20.71
C ILE A 85 -1.11 16.09 -20.40
#